data_AF-A0A8T6GNS9-F1
#
_entry.id   AF-A0A8T6GNS9-F1
#
_cell.length_a   1.000
_cell.length_b   1.000
_cell.length_c   1.000
_cell.angle_alpha   90.00
_cell.angle_beta   90.00
_cell.angle_gamma   90.00
#
_symmetry.space_group_name_H-M   'P 1'
#
loop_
_entity.id
_entity.type
_entity.pdbx_description
1 polymer ?
#
loop_
_entity_poly.entity_id
_entity_poly.type
_entity_poly.pdbx_seq_one_letter_code
_entity_poly.pdbx_strand_id
1 'polypeptide(L)'
;MFALRLWAEGRDALEVWTSQSSVNAQREIDSYSVDYGKFYWQVAVVNLDTAGGFASMGSAWSEARSLQRLRRLSLAALPYVEMSAAAQSFADQELSASELIDAVHLFIHENSQTNEQPAYAADYADAIDMMFAHAQGENSDMPQLLCDGRSTAMLTLLREFGIESRLVFLYADTPGYISQHTMLEVFNPDTQRWQVHDVGFDFYFVDGAREGRVNAAPLLFGKHDTVLGCPIAGGVCSRSVAGQSLSYFEALRYGHTFEVWANPDRFDISDRFAGQANMNLAEFIGDGDSTRVTLRLESWLEFPN
;
A
#
# COMPACT_ATOMS: atom_id res chain seq x y z
N MET A 1 -1.80 -18.09 -25.68
CA MET A 1 -1.71 -16.99 -24.70
C MET A 1 -3.00 -16.19 -24.79
N PHE A 2 -3.40 -15.48 -23.74
CA PHE A 2 -4.57 -14.61 -23.76
C PHE A 2 -4.14 -13.15 -23.58
N ALA A 3 -4.85 -12.26 -24.27
CA ALA A 3 -4.84 -10.83 -23.98
C ALA A 3 -6.17 -10.48 -23.31
N LEU A 4 -6.09 -9.68 -22.24
CA LEU A 4 -7.20 -9.19 -21.46
C LEU A 4 -7.21 -7.66 -21.59
N ARG A 5 -8.31 -7.11 -22.08
CA ARG A 5 -8.59 -5.67 -21.99
C ARG A 5 -9.41 -5.41 -20.75
N LEU A 6 -9.01 -4.45 -19.92
CA LEU A 6 -9.82 -3.94 -18.81
C LEU A 6 -9.90 -2.42 -18.89
N TRP A 7 -11.05 -1.84 -18.58
CA TRP A 7 -11.20 -0.39 -18.46
C TRP A 7 -12.29 0.01 -17.49
N ALA A 8 -12.13 1.19 -16.88
CA ALA A 8 -13.20 1.85 -16.14
C ALA A 8 -14.02 2.75 -17.08
N GLU A 9 -15.28 3.01 -16.74
CA GLU A 9 -16.13 3.96 -17.46
C GLU A 9 -15.44 5.32 -17.60
N GLY A 10 -15.28 5.79 -18.84
CA GLY A 10 -14.60 7.06 -19.14
C GLY A 10 -13.08 7.01 -19.14
N ARG A 11 -12.45 5.82 -19.05
CA ARG A 11 -11.00 5.64 -19.15
C ARG A 11 -10.61 4.74 -20.33
N ASP A 12 -9.39 4.90 -20.81
CA ASP A 12 -8.80 4.02 -21.81
C ASP A 12 -8.55 2.61 -21.27
N ALA A 13 -8.51 1.65 -22.18
CA ALA A 13 -8.31 0.24 -21.82
C ALA A 13 -6.85 -0.10 -21.60
N LEU A 14 -6.60 -0.76 -20.47
CA LEU A 14 -5.38 -1.48 -20.18
C LEU A 14 -5.42 -2.85 -20.88
N GLU A 15 -4.31 -3.22 -21.53
CA GLU A 15 -4.11 -4.56 -22.07
C GLU A 15 -3.11 -5.34 -21.22
N VAL A 16 -3.55 -6.45 -20.65
CA VAL A 16 -2.73 -7.41 -19.90
C VAL A 16 -2.56 -8.68 -20.72
N TRP A 17 -1.33 -9.15 -20.88
CA TRP A 17 -0.99 -10.31 -21.70
C TRP A 17 -0.48 -11.43 -20.81
N THR A 18 -1.14 -12.58 -20.83
CA THR A 18 -0.80 -13.65 -19.87
C THR A 18 -0.88 -15.05 -20.45
N SER A 19 0.07 -15.88 -20.03
CA SER A 19 0.10 -17.32 -20.30
C SER A 19 -0.76 -18.13 -19.32
N GLN A 20 -1.33 -17.49 -18.29
CA GLN A 20 -2.19 -18.16 -17.32
C GLN A 20 -3.44 -18.72 -17.99
N SER A 21 -3.90 -19.87 -17.49
CA SER A 21 -5.11 -20.54 -18.01
C SER A 21 -6.41 -19.89 -17.55
N SER A 22 -6.34 -18.99 -16.56
CA SER A 22 -7.45 -18.17 -16.09
C SER A 22 -6.93 -16.86 -15.50
N VAL A 23 -7.77 -15.83 -15.52
CA VAL A 23 -7.50 -14.53 -14.87
C VAL A 23 -8.70 -14.15 -14.04
N ASN A 24 -8.48 -13.68 -12.82
CA ASN A 24 -9.55 -13.18 -11.97
C ASN A 24 -9.72 -11.68 -12.24
N ALA A 25 -10.74 -11.33 -13.02
CA ALA A 25 -11.03 -9.94 -13.36
C ALA A 25 -11.20 -9.03 -12.12
N GLN A 26 -11.71 -9.55 -11.00
CA GLN A 26 -11.82 -8.76 -9.76
C GLN A 26 -10.44 -8.40 -9.20
N ARG A 27 -9.48 -9.33 -9.25
CA ARG A 27 -8.10 -9.10 -8.82
C ARG A 27 -7.40 -8.05 -9.70
N GLU A 28 -7.59 -8.13 -11.01
CA GLU A 28 -7.02 -7.15 -11.97
C GLU A 28 -7.71 -5.78 -11.89
N ILE A 29 -8.96 -5.73 -11.46
CA ILE A 29 -9.66 -4.48 -11.17
C ILE A 29 -9.17 -3.88 -9.85
N ASP A 30 -8.83 -4.70 -8.85
CA ASP A 30 -8.29 -4.26 -7.56
C ASP A 30 -6.84 -3.71 -7.67
N SER A 31 -6.09 -4.03 -8.73
CA SER A 31 -4.81 -3.38 -9.05
C SER A 31 -4.96 -2.03 -9.77
N TYR A 32 -6.18 -1.73 -10.26
CA TYR A 32 -6.51 -0.45 -10.88
C TYR A 32 -6.73 0.63 -9.81
N SER A 33 -6.20 1.83 -10.05
CA SER A 33 -6.39 3.02 -9.21
C SER A 33 -7.81 3.61 -9.24
N VAL A 34 -8.79 2.83 -9.69
CA VAL A 34 -10.21 3.20 -9.70
C VAL A 34 -10.94 2.22 -8.80
N ASP A 35 -11.39 2.72 -7.67
CA ASP A 35 -11.88 1.89 -6.56
C ASP A 35 -13.41 1.67 -6.60
N TYR A 36 -14.14 2.35 -7.49
CA TYR A 36 -15.59 2.20 -7.69
C TYR A 36 -16.01 2.67 -9.09
N GLY A 37 -17.19 2.23 -9.57
CA GLY A 37 -17.68 2.56 -10.91
C GLY A 37 -17.92 1.33 -11.78
N LYS A 38 -18.28 1.52 -13.06
CA LYS A 38 -18.38 0.41 -14.00
C LYS A 38 -17.03 0.08 -14.57
N PHE A 39 -16.65 -1.18 -14.42
CA PHE A 39 -15.52 -1.78 -15.08
C PHE A 39 -16.02 -2.63 -16.22
N TYR A 40 -15.21 -2.72 -17.25
CA TYR A 40 -15.48 -3.51 -18.42
C TYR A 40 -14.25 -4.34 -18.75
N TRP A 41 -14.47 -5.52 -19.32
CA TRP A 41 -13.36 -6.33 -19.82
C TRP A 41 -13.73 -7.16 -21.05
N GLN A 42 -12.69 -7.49 -21.83
CA GLN A 42 -12.75 -8.38 -22.97
C GLN A 42 -11.54 -9.30 -22.96
N VAL A 43 -11.69 -10.51 -23.50
CA VAL A 43 -10.58 -11.46 -23.65
C VAL A 43 -10.43 -11.83 -25.13
N ALA A 44 -9.20 -12.00 -25.57
CA ALA A 44 -8.87 -12.58 -26.86
C ALA A 44 -7.73 -13.59 -26.74
N VAL A 45 -7.69 -14.55 -27.67
CA VAL A 45 -6.55 -15.44 -27.86
C VAL A 45 -5.52 -14.72 -28.72
N VAL A 46 -4.25 -14.74 -28.30
CA VAL A 46 -3.12 -14.27 -29.09
C VAL A 46 -2.16 -15.41 -29.39
N ASN A 47 -1.67 -15.43 -30.64
CA ASN A 47 -0.65 -16.33 -31.12
C ASN A 47 0.70 -15.62 -31.03
N LEU A 48 1.70 -16.35 -30.53
CA LEU A 48 3.07 -15.85 -30.44
C LEU A 48 3.93 -16.42 -31.56
N ASP A 49 4.97 -15.70 -31.93
CA ASP A 49 6.03 -16.20 -32.80
C ASP A 49 6.98 -17.13 -32.03
N THR A 50 7.97 -17.68 -32.74
CA THR A 50 8.96 -18.60 -32.17
C THR A 50 9.90 -17.95 -31.16
N ALA A 51 9.97 -16.61 -31.12
CA ALA A 51 10.74 -15.84 -30.15
C ALA A 51 9.87 -15.40 -28.94
N GLY A 52 8.59 -15.76 -28.92
CA GLY A 52 7.64 -15.37 -27.87
C GLY A 52 7.02 -13.99 -28.06
N GLY A 53 7.29 -13.31 -29.19
CA GLY A 53 6.68 -12.04 -29.56
C GLY A 53 5.27 -12.21 -30.14
N PHE A 54 4.50 -11.13 -30.24
CA PHE A 54 3.18 -11.17 -30.89
C PHE A 54 3.30 -11.54 -32.37
N ALA A 55 2.58 -12.58 -32.80
CA ALA A 55 2.47 -12.95 -34.21
C ALA A 55 1.14 -12.54 -34.82
N SER A 56 0.02 -12.92 -34.18
CA SER A 56 -1.31 -12.63 -34.68
C SER A 56 -2.37 -12.76 -33.59
N MET A 57 -3.56 -12.23 -33.86
CA MET A 57 -4.75 -12.62 -33.12
C MET A 57 -5.12 -14.07 -33.46
N GLY A 58 -5.39 -14.88 -32.43
CA GLY A 58 -5.96 -16.22 -32.54
C GLY A 58 -7.48 -16.23 -32.44
N SER A 59 -8.08 -15.14 -31.95
CA SER A 59 -9.53 -14.92 -31.95
C SER A 59 -9.88 -13.44 -32.11
N ALA A 60 -11.14 -13.14 -32.42
CA ALA A 60 -11.70 -11.82 -32.14
C ALA A 60 -11.78 -11.59 -30.62
N TRP A 61 -11.90 -10.32 -30.22
CA TRP A 61 -12.24 -9.98 -28.84
C TRP A 61 -13.62 -10.49 -28.48
N SER A 62 -13.77 -11.01 -27.26
CA SER A 62 -15.08 -11.37 -26.71
C SER A 62 -16.00 -10.16 -26.62
N GLU A 63 -17.30 -10.39 -26.43
CA GLU A 63 -18.19 -9.31 -25.98
C GLU A 63 -17.67 -8.68 -24.69
N ALA A 64 -17.84 -7.36 -24.56
CA ALA A 64 -17.50 -6.64 -23.37
C ALA A 64 -18.41 -7.09 -22.22
N ARG A 65 -17.79 -7.61 -21.17
CA ARG A 65 -18.45 -7.87 -19.89
C ARG A 65 -18.30 -6.65 -19.00
N SER A 66 -19.20 -6.47 -18.04
CA SER A 66 -19.15 -5.36 -17.10
C SER A 66 -19.38 -5.78 -15.66
N LEU A 67 -18.72 -5.09 -14.74
CA LEU A 67 -18.90 -5.21 -13.30
C LEU A 67 -19.13 -3.80 -12.75
N GLN A 68 -20.28 -3.58 -12.11
CA GLN A 68 -20.51 -2.37 -11.34
C GLN A 68 -19.92 -2.59 -9.94
N ARG A 69 -18.84 -1.88 -9.63
CA ARG A 69 -18.37 -1.78 -8.25
C ARG A 69 -19.16 -0.67 -7.57
N LEU A 70 -19.89 -1.05 -6.52
CA LEU A 70 -20.64 -0.12 -5.68
C LEU A 70 -19.69 0.52 -4.67
N ARG A 71 -20.09 1.70 -4.15
CA ARG A 71 -19.39 2.37 -3.05
C ARG A 71 -19.12 1.37 -1.93
N ARG A 72 -17.90 1.34 -1.42
CA ARG A 72 -17.55 0.47 -0.29
C ARG A 72 -18.19 1.06 0.96
N LEU A 73 -18.99 0.25 1.65
CA LEU A 73 -19.49 0.60 2.97
C LEU A 73 -18.30 0.56 3.94
N SER A 74 -18.17 1.60 4.77
CA SER A 74 -17.21 1.58 5.87
C SER A 74 -17.50 0.39 6.78
N LEU A 75 -16.46 -0.11 7.44
CA LEU A 75 -16.67 -1.06 8.54
C LEU A 75 -17.42 -0.34 9.66
N ALA A 76 -18.14 -1.11 10.49
CA ALA A 76 -18.76 -0.52 11.66
C ALA A 76 -17.67 -0.01 12.60
N ALA A 77 -17.75 1.26 12.99
CA ALA A 77 -16.95 1.81 14.08
C ALA A 77 -17.34 1.11 15.40
N LEU A 78 -16.40 1.11 16.35
CA LEU A 78 -16.70 0.69 17.71
C LEU A 78 -17.73 1.64 18.33
N PRO A 79 -18.61 1.15 19.23
CA PRO A 79 -19.41 2.02 20.08
C PRO A 79 -18.49 2.98 20.85
N TYR A 80 -18.91 4.25 21.02
CA TYR A 80 -18.11 5.27 21.71
C TYR A 80 -17.59 4.82 23.09
N VAL A 81 -18.39 4.07 23.84
CA VAL A 81 -18.02 3.55 25.17
C VAL A 81 -16.97 2.44 25.15
N GLU A 82 -16.73 1.83 23.99
CA GLU A 82 -15.70 0.82 23.75
C GLU A 82 -14.43 1.39 23.13
N MET A 83 -14.47 2.66 22.67
CA MET A 83 -13.31 3.36 22.12
C MET A 83 -12.29 3.68 23.22
N SER A 84 -11.01 3.69 22.85
CA SER A 84 -9.91 4.22 23.67
C SER A 84 -10.10 5.72 23.95
N ALA A 85 -9.45 6.23 24.99
CA ALA A 85 -9.53 7.65 25.34
C ALA A 85 -9.02 8.55 24.19
N ALA A 86 -7.99 8.10 23.49
CA ALA A 86 -7.49 8.77 22.28
C ALA A 86 -8.56 8.82 21.19
N ALA A 87 -9.20 7.68 20.88
CA ALA A 87 -10.27 7.62 19.88
C ALA A 87 -11.47 8.49 20.26
N GLN A 88 -11.91 8.47 21.53
CA GLN A 88 -12.98 9.34 22.01
C GLN A 88 -12.65 10.83 21.78
N SER A 89 -11.41 11.24 22.06
CA SER A 89 -10.95 12.62 21.82
C SER A 89 -10.98 13.03 20.34
N PHE A 90 -10.83 12.10 19.40
CA PHE A 90 -11.00 12.38 17.97
C PHE A 90 -12.47 12.33 17.53
N ALA A 91 -13.27 11.41 18.10
CA ALA A 91 -14.70 11.32 17.84
C ALA A 91 -15.42 12.63 18.20
N ASP A 92 -15.04 13.25 19.31
CA ASP A 92 -15.58 14.53 19.79
C ASP A 92 -15.31 15.72 18.86
N GLN A 93 -14.37 15.59 17.91
CA GLN A 93 -14.02 16.64 16.95
C GLN A 93 -14.93 16.62 15.69
N GLU A 94 -15.75 15.58 15.50
CA GLU A 94 -16.67 15.43 14.36
C GLU A 94 -16.02 15.61 12.97
N LEU A 95 -14.75 15.18 12.84
CA LEU A 95 -13.97 15.28 11.60
C LEU A 95 -14.56 14.41 10.48
N SER A 96 -14.39 14.84 9.22
CA SER A 96 -14.55 13.94 8.07
C SER A 96 -13.53 12.81 8.12
N ALA A 97 -13.73 11.74 7.36
CA ALA A 97 -12.79 10.62 7.41
C ALA A 97 -11.40 11.02 6.89
N SER A 98 -11.32 11.90 5.91
CA SER A 98 -10.06 12.44 5.39
C SER A 98 -9.32 13.25 6.46
N GLU A 99 -10.03 14.13 7.16
CA GLU A 99 -9.46 14.94 8.25
C GLU A 99 -9.05 14.06 9.44
N LEU A 100 -9.85 13.06 9.80
CA LEU A 100 -9.55 12.11 10.86
C LEU A 100 -8.29 11.30 10.55
N ILE A 101 -8.13 10.81 9.32
CA ILE A 101 -6.94 10.05 8.90
C ILE A 101 -5.68 10.91 9.05
N ASP A 102 -5.74 12.17 8.64
CA ASP A 102 -4.61 13.11 8.75
C ASP A 102 -4.33 13.50 10.20
N ALA A 103 -5.37 13.74 10.99
CA ALA A 103 -5.24 14.07 12.41
C ALA A 103 -4.62 12.92 13.21
N VAL A 104 -5.03 11.67 12.94
CA VAL A 104 -4.46 10.48 13.57
C VAL A 104 -3.01 10.26 13.14
N HIS A 105 -2.69 10.45 11.85
CA HIS A 105 -1.31 10.40 11.36
C HIS A 105 -0.42 11.38 12.11
N LEU A 106 -0.84 12.65 12.17
CA LEU A 106 -0.08 13.71 12.79
C LEU A 106 0.10 13.47 14.29
N PHE A 107 -0.96 13.05 14.98
CA PHE A 107 -0.91 12.70 16.40
C PHE A 107 0.17 11.65 16.70
N ILE A 108 0.23 10.57 15.91
CA ILE A 108 1.22 9.52 16.13
C ILE A 108 2.63 10.01 15.82
N HIS A 109 2.79 10.81 14.77
CA HIS A 109 4.08 11.38 14.42
C HIS A 109 4.62 12.31 15.52
N GLU A 110 3.78 13.23 16.00
CA GLU A 110 4.15 14.27 16.97
C GLU A 110 4.33 13.74 18.40
N ASN A 111 3.64 12.65 18.76
CA ASN A 111 3.63 12.12 20.12
C ASN A 111 4.46 10.83 20.27
N SER A 112 5.29 10.48 19.30
CA SER A 112 6.23 9.36 19.39
C SER A 112 7.65 9.77 18.99
N GLN A 113 8.65 8.99 19.37
CA GLN A 113 10.05 9.23 19.00
C GLN A 113 10.65 8.04 18.26
N THR A 114 11.50 8.29 17.26
CA THR A 114 12.19 7.22 16.52
C THR A 114 13.50 6.85 17.20
N ASN A 115 13.44 5.85 18.07
CA ASN A 115 14.60 5.30 18.79
C ASN A 115 14.43 3.79 19.01
N GLU A 116 15.25 3.16 19.86
CA GLU A 116 15.11 1.74 20.22
C GLU A 116 13.69 1.41 20.69
N GLN A 117 12.98 0.54 19.97
CA GLN A 117 11.59 0.21 20.28
C GLN A 117 11.52 -0.87 21.37
N PRO A 118 10.97 -0.56 22.57
CA PRO A 118 10.73 -1.55 23.60
C PRO A 118 9.57 -2.48 23.21
N ALA A 119 9.35 -3.51 24.02
CA ALA A 119 8.21 -4.40 23.84
C ALA A 119 6.91 -3.69 24.25
N TYR A 120 6.02 -3.49 23.27
CA TYR A 120 4.65 -3.03 23.44
C TYR A 120 3.64 -4.19 23.26
N ALA A 121 2.37 -3.94 23.56
CA ALA A 121 1.28 -4.82 23.17
C ALA A 121 1.26 -5.01 21.64
N ALA A 122 0.75 -6.16 21.18
CA ALA A 122 0.79 -6.50 19.75
C ALA A 122 0.00 -5.50 18.87
N ASP A 123 -1.00 -4.84 19.44
CA ASP A 123 -1.79 -3.78 18.81
C ASP A 123 -1.30 -2.37 19.15
N TYR A 124 -0.25 -2.22 19.96
CA TYR A 124 0.30 -0.94 20.40
C TYR A 124 -0.71 -0.06 21.15
N ALA A 125 -1.75 -0.64 21.76
CA ALA A 125 -2.72 0.12 22.55
C ALA A 125 -2.05 0.83 23.74
N ASP A 126 -1.09 0.17 24.39
CA ASP A 126 -0.26 0.75 25.46
C ASP A 126 0.62 1.92 24.98
N ALA A 127 1.18 1.84 23.76
CA ALA A 127 1.88 2.97 23.16
C ALA A 127 0.92 4.14 22.86
N ILE A 128 -0.28 3.87 22.35
CA ILE A 128 -1.30 4.90 22.09
C ILE A 128 -1.72 5.60 23.38
N ASP A 129 -1.93 4.86 24.47
CA ASP A 129 -2.24 5.44 25.78
C ASP A 129 -1.11 6.37 26.27
N MET A 130 0.15 5.97 26.08
CA MET A 130 1.29 6.83 26.38
C MET A 130 1.32 8.09 25.51
N MET A 131 1.08 7.98 24.20
CA MET A 131 1.00 9.13 23.29
C MET A 131 -0.11 10.09 23.71
N PHE A 132 -1.26 9.55 24.13
CA PHE A 132 -2.39 10.35 24.55
C PHE A 132 -2.11 11.08 25.87
N ALA A 133 -1.58 10.38 26.88
CA ALA A 133 -1.15 11.00 28.13
C ALA A 133 -0.09 12.09 27.89
N HIS A 134 0.83 11.89 26.94
CA HIS A 134 1.79 12.91 26.53
C HIS A 134 1.10 14.14 25.92
N ALA A 135 0.21 13.93 24.96
CA ALA A 135 -0.54 14.99 24.29
C ALA A 135 -1.37 15.84 25.27
N GLN A 136 -1.90 15.23 26.33
CA GLN A 136 -2.64 15.92 27.40
C GLN A 136 -1.74 16.64 28.42
N GLY A 137 -0.41 16.47 28.32
CA GLY A 137 0.55 17.01 29.29
C GLY A 137 0.56 16.26 30.63
N GLU A 138 -0.02 15.06 30.69
CA GLU A 138 -0.03 14.19 31.86
C GLU A 138 1.31 13.46 32.04
N ASN A 139 2.07 13.30 30.97
CA ASN A 139 3.42 12.73 30.97
C ASN A 139 4.35 13.49 30.01
N SER A 140 5.63 13.63 30.38
CA SER A 140 6.68 14.15 29.48
C SER A 140 7.22 13.11 28.51
N ASP A 141 7.06 11.82 28.82
CA ASP A 141 7.63 10.74 28.02
C ASP A 141 6.73 10.36 26.84
N MET A 142 7.36 10.10 25.70
CA MET A 142 6.72 9.55 24.50
C MET A 142 7.18 8.10 24.28
N PRO A 143 6.35 7.23 23.67
CA PRO A 143 6.81 5.92 23.26
C PRO A 143 7.88 6.00 22.17
N GLN A 144 8.84 5.08 22.24
CA GLN A 144 9.89 4.92 21.23
C GLN A 144 9.39 3.92 20.19
N LEU A 145 9.10 4.39 18.98
CA LEU A 145 8.51 3.58 17.92
C LEU A 145 9.34 3.70 16.63
N LEU A 146 9.65 2.54 16.05
CA LEU A 146 10.16 2.42 14.69
C LEU A 146 9.00 2.51 13.69
N CYS A 147 9.31 2.41 12.39
CA CYS A 147 8.35 2.58 11.30
C CYS A 147 7.15 1.63 11.38
N ASP A 148 7.38 0.37 11.79
CA ASP A 148 6.36 -0.64 12.00
C ASP A 148 5.48 -0.34 13.21
N GLY A 149 6.08 0.12 14.32
CA GLY A 149 5.34 0.53 15.52
C GLY A 149 4.43 1.73 15.25
N ARG A 150 4.93 2.77 14.59
CA ARG A 150 4.12 3.96 14.21
C ARG A 150 2.97 3.60 13.27
N SER A 151 3.25 2.78 12.25
CA SER A 151 2.22 2.33 11.30
C SER A 151 1.17 1.44 11.97
N THR A 152 1.58 0.61 12.92
CA THR A 152 0.68 -0.27 13.68
C THR A 152 -0.20 0.53 14.64
N ALA A 153 0.35 1.53 15.34
CA ALA A 153 -0.45 2.42 16.18
C ALA A 153 -1.53 3.16 15.36
N MET A 154 -1.18 3.62 14.15
CA MET A 154 -2.13 4.30 13.26
C MET A 154 -3.24 3.35 12.80
N LEU A 155 -2.86 2.11 12.44
CA LEU A 155 -3.81 1.06 12.10
C LEU A 155 -4.76 0.74 13.26
N THR A 156 -4.24 0.62 14.48
CA THR A 156 -5.04 0.31 15.67
C THR A 156 -6.04 1.41 15.95
N LEU A 157 -5.62 2.67 15.95
CA LEU A 157 -6.51 3.79 16.24
C LEU A 157 -7.57 3.98 15.14
N LEU A 158 -7.20 3.85 13.86
CA LEU A 158 -8.17 3.95 12.75
C LEU A 158 -9.20 2.82 12.73
N ARG A 159 -8.84 1.62 13.22
CA ARG A 159 -9.77 0.48 13.32
C ARG A 159 -10.94 0.76 14.26
N GLU A 160 -10.74 1.55 15.30
CA GLU A 160 -11.81 1.94 16.21
C GLU A 160 -12.92 2.75 15.51
N PHE A 161 -12.56 3.45 14.43
CA PHE A 161 -13.50 4.22 13.59
C PHE A 161 -14.05 3.42 12.41
N GLY A 162 -13.73 2.12 12.31
CA GLY A 162 -14.12 1.31 11.15
C GLY A 162 -13.46 1.77 9.84
N ILE A 163 -12.35 2.49 9.92
CA ILE A 163 -11.54 2.88 8.76
C ILE A 163 -10.65 1.70 8.40
N GLU A 164 -10.87 1.16 7.21
CA GLU A 164 -10.10 0.02 6.72
C GLU A 164 -8.67 0.46 6.40
N SER A 165 -7.71 -0.29 6.92
CA SER A 165 -6.29 -0.02 6.75
C SER A 165 -5.50 -1.33 6.79
N ARG A 166 -4.32 -1.31 6.16
CA ARG A 166 -3.41 -2.45 6.12
C ARG A 166 -1.95 -2.00 6.14
N LEU A 167 -1.13 -2.72 6.91
CA LEU A 167 0.31 -2.52 6.88
C LEU A 167 0.86 -2.87 5.50
N VAL A 168 1.78 -2.06 5.03
CA VAL A 168 2.57 -2.30 3.83
C VAL A 168 4.02 -2.45 4.27
N PHE A 169 4.53 -3.67 4.20
CA PHE A 169 5.94 -3.94 4.41
C PHE A 169 6.65 -3.81 3.07
N LEU A 170 7.65 -2.94 3.02
CA LEU A 170 8.42 -2.61 1.83
C LEU A 170 9.83 -3.17 1.96
N TYR A 171 10.38 -3.59 0.84
CA TYR A 171 11.71 -4.20 0.73
C TYR A 171 12.47 -3.58 -0.42
N ALA A 172 13.72 -3.22 -0.16
CA ALA A 172 14.68 -2.81 -1.18
C ALA A 172 15.90 -3.71 -1.16
N ASP A 173 16.41 -3.96 -2.35
CA ASP A 173 17.72 -4.54 -2.57
C ASP A 173 18.78 -3.48 -2.24
N THR A 174 19.48 -3.68 -1.13
CA THR A 174 20.64 -2.87 -0.80
C THR A 174 21.87 -3.77 -0.71
N PRO A 175 23.05 -3.34 -1.19
CA PRO A 175 24.21 -4.22 -1.27
C PRO A 175 24.52 -4.97 0.02
N GLY A 176 24.25 -6.29 0.00
CA GLY A 176 24.49 -7.20 1.11
C GLY A 176 23.36 -7.35 2.14
N TYR A 177 22.27 -6.58 2.06
CA TYR A 177 21.13 -6.66 2.98
C TYR A 177 19.81 -6.23 2.31
N ILE A 178 18.71 -6.92 2.64
CA ILE A 178 17.37 -6.43 2.37
C ILE A 178 17.06 -5.28 3.33
N SER A 179 16.92 -4.07 2.79
CA SER A 179 16.45 -2.91 3.54
C SER A 179 14.94 -2.97 3.69
N GLN A 180 14.41 -2.56 4.84
CA GLN A 180 12.99 -2.66 5.18
C GLN A 180 12.43 -1.32 5.61
N HIS A 181 11.18 -1.09 5.25
CA HIS A 181 10.38 0.01 5.78
C HIS A 181 8.92 -0.42 5.89
N THR A 182 8.18 0.18 6.82
CA THR A 182 6.76 -0.11 7.01
C THR A 182 5.95 1.17 6.91
N MET A 183 4.88 1.09 6.13
CA MET A 183 3.91 2.17 5.95
C MET A 183 2.50 1.66 6.23
N LEU A 184 1.54 2.58 6.26
CA LEU A 184 0.12 2.26 6.32
C LEU A 184 -0.57 2.63 5.01
N GLU A 185 -1.32 1.70 4.44
CA GLU A 185 -2.28 2.01 3.38
C GLU A 185 -3.68 2.05 3.98
N VAL A 186 -4.39 3.15 3.75
CA VAL A 186 -5.68 3.46 4.37
C VAL A 186 -6.72 3.66 3.28
N PHE A 187 -7.89 3.02 3.41
CA PHE A 187 -9.02 3.28 2.55
C PHE A 187 -9.79 4.49 3.09
N ASN A 188 -9.75 5.60 2.37
CA ASN A 188 -10.46 6.81 2.74
C ASN A 188 -11.92 6.76 2.26
N PRO A 189 -12.93 6.68 3.16
CA PRO A 189 -14.34 6.60 2.78
C PRO A 189 -14.92 7.83 2.09
N ASP A 190 -14.31 9.01 2.25
CA ASP A 190 -14.78 10.25 1.62
C ASP A 190 -14.42 10.24 0.13
N THR A 191 -13.17 9.89 -0.18
CA THR A 191 -12.67 9.84 -1.56
C THR A 191 -12.94 8.49 -2.22
N GLN A 192 -13.27 7.48 -1.41
CA GLN A 192 -13.40 6.07 -1.79
C GLN A 192 -12.13 5.53 -2.42
N ARG A 193 -10.95 5.91 -1.90
CA ARG A 193 -9.65 5.51 -2.45
C ARG A 193 -8.69 5.04 -1.37
N TRP A 194 -7.83 4.10 -1.75
CA TRP A 194 -6.67 3.74 -0.95
C TRP A 194 -5.57 4.81 -1.06
N GLN A 195 -4.95 5.15 0.06
CA GLN A 195 -3.87 6.13 0.15
C GLN A 195 -2.77 5.62 1.08
N VAL A 196 -1.52 5.75 0.65
CA VAL A 196 -0.34 5.38 1.45
C VAL A 196 0.08 6.57 2.31
N HIS A 197 0.32 6.27 3.58
CA HIS A 197 0.82 7.17 4.61
C HIS A 197 2.15 6.64 5.16
N ASP A 198 3.16 7.49 5.14
CA ASP A 198 4.42 7.27 5.83
C ASP A 198 4.43 8.05 7.15
N VAL A 199 3.96 7.38 8.20
CA VAL A 199 3.83 7.97 9.55
C VAL A 199 5.19 8.28 10.17
N GLY A 200 6.21 7.51 9.77
CA GLY A 200 7.58 7.71 10.24
C GLY A 200 8.11 9.08 9.86
N PHE A 201 7.87 9.49 8.61
CA PHE A 201 8.40 10.72 8.03
C PHE A 201 7.38 11.85 7.85
N ASP A 202 6.17 11.70 8.38
CA ASP A 202 5.07 12.69 8.35
C ASP A 202 4.59 13.08 6.93
N PHE A 203 4.37 12.12 6.04
CA PHE A 203 3.86 12.47 4.71
C PHE A 203 2.98 11.41 4.05
N TYR A 204 2.29 11.82 3.00
CA TYR A 204 1.57 10.95 2.07
C TYR A 204 2.05 11.17 0.62
N PHE A 205 1.77 10.20 -0.23
CA PHE A 205 2.13 10.27 -1.65
C PHE A 205 1.00 10.82 -2.51
N VAL A 206 1.36 11.63 -3.49
CA VAL A 206 0.53 12.01 -4.63
C VAL A 206 1.29 11.71 -5.92
N ASP A 207 0.59 11.42 -7.00
CA ASP A 207 1.20 11.22 -8.31
C ASP A 207 0.70 12.31 -9.25
N GLY A 208 1.59 13.14 -9.80
CA GLY A 208 1.19 14.21 -10.73
C GLY A 208 0.46 13.73 -11.99
N ALA A 209 0.57 12.45 -12.36
CA ALA A 209 -0.21 11.85 -13.44
C ALA A 209 -1.64 11.47 -13.02
N ARG A 210 -1.92 11.39 -11.72
CA ARG A 210 -3.18 10.91 -11.15
C ARG A 210 -3.72 11.93 -10.15
N GLU A 211 -4.96 12.38 -10.33
CA GLU A 211 -5.53 13.32 -9.37
C GLU A 211 -5.65 12.70 -7.97
N GLY A 212 -4.88 13.20 -6.99
CA GLY A 212 -5.04 12.90 -5.56
C GLY A 212 -3.97 12.00 -4.95
N ARG A 213 -4.25 11.50 -3.75
CA ARG A 213 -3.38 10.59 -3.01
C ARG A 213 -3.36 9.20 -3.65
N VAL A 214 -2.23 8.52 -3.58
CA VAL A 214 -2.03 7.23 -4.26
C VAL A 214 -1.87 6.06 -3.30
N ASN A 215 -2.30 4.89 -3.76
CA ASN A 215 -2.09 3.61 -3.12
C ASN A 215 -0.69 3.04 -3.45
N ALA A 216 -0.33 1.89 -2.90
CA ALA A 216 1.02 1.32 -2.97
C ALA A 216 1.35 0.73 -4.35
N ALA A 217 0.37 0.20 -5.07
CA ALA A 217 0.57 -0.42 -6.38
C ALA A 217 1.30 0.48 -7.40
N PRO A 218 0.88 1.74 -7.67
CA PRO A 218 1.63 2.63 -8.55
C PRO A 218 2.97 3.08 -8.00
N LEU A 219 3.14 3.12 -6.69
CA LEU A 219 4.45 3.38 -6.11
C LEU A 219 5.39 2.20 -6.39
N LEU A 220 4.90 0.96 -6.36
CA LEU A 220 5.70 -0.22 -6.69
C LEU A 220 5.99 -0.37 -8.19
N PHE A 221 4.98 -0.26 -9.04
CA PHE A 221 5.09 -0.62 -10.46
C PHE A 221 5.12 0.58 -11.40
N GLY A 222 4.58 1.72 -10.99
CA GLY A 222 4.55 2.94 -11.79
C GLY A 222 5.89 3.69 -11.77
N LYS A 223 6.04 4.64 -12.69
CA LYS A 223 7.21 5.53 -12.70
C LYS A 223 7.16 6.50 -11.53
N HIS A 224 8.32 6.83 -10.98
CA HIS A 224 8.45 7.75 -9.85
C HIS A 224 8.69 9.20 -10.26
N ASP A 225 8.77 9.50 -11.55
CA ASP A 225 9.11 10.83 -12.07
C ASP A 225 8.05 11.89 -11.75
N THR A 226 6.79 11.47 -11.62
CA THR A 226 5.64 12.31 -11.26
C THR A 226 5.23 12.21 -9.80
N VAL A 227 5.82 11.30 -9.01
CA VAL A 227 5.44 11.07 -7.62
C VAL A 227 6.03 12.13 -6.69
N LEU A 228 5.19 12.73 -5.85
CA LEU A 228 5.55 13.72 -4.84
C LEU A 228 5.12 13.25 -3.46
N GLY A 229 5.87 13.68 -2.44
CA GLY A 229 5.53 13.49 -1.04
C GLY A 229 5.03 14.81 -0.47
N CYS A 230 3.89 14.78 0.21
CA CYS A 230 3.24 15.94 0.80
C CYS A 230 3.21 15.80 2.32
N PRO A 231 3.86 16.70 3.09
CA PRO A 231 3.83 16.66 4.54
C PRO A 231 2.40 16.77 5.10
N ILE A 232 2.07 15.98 6.11
CA ILE A 232 0.74 16.02 6.74
C ILE A 232 0.58 17.29 7.57
N ALA A 233 1.61 17.68 8.34
CA ALA A 233 1.64 18.95 9.09
C ALA A 233 1.56 20.22 8.21
N GLY A 234 1.53 20.06 6.89
CA GLY A 234 1.54 21.14 5.91
C GLY A 234 2.95 21.47 5.43
N GLY A 235 3.06 21.91 4.17
CA GLY A 235 4.34 22.19 3.53
C GLY A 235 4.30 22.03 2.03
N VAL A 236 5.48 22.09 1.41
CA VAL A 236 5.60 21.96 -0.05
C VAL A 236 5.70 20.48 -0.42
N CYS A 237 4.73 20.00 -1.21
CA CYS A 237 4.83 18.70 -1.86
C CYS A 237 6.05 18.65 -2.79
N SER A 238 6.90 17.66 -2.65
CA SER A 238 8.13 17.58 -3.46
C SER A 238 8.64 16.16 -3.67
N ARG A 239 9.47 16.00 -4.71
CA ARG A 239 10.18 14.74 -4.98
C ARG A 239 11.19 14.38 -3.89
N SER A 240 11.80 15.38 -3.25
CA SER A 240 12.73 15.13 -2.13
C SER A 240 12.03 14.54 -0.91
N VAL A 241 10.80 14.98 -0.61
CA VAL A 241 10.01 14.40 0.48
C VAL A 241 9.69 12.94 0.16
N ALA A 242 9.12 12.65 -1.01
CA ALA A 242 8.84 11.26 -1.42
C ALA A 242 10.10 10.39 -1.52
N GLY A 243 11.22 10.95 -1.97
CA GLY A 243 12.49 10.25 -2.15
C GLY A 243 13.05 9.64 -0.86
N GLN A 244 12.59 10.07 0.32
CA GLN A 244 12.94 9.44 1.60
C GLN A 244 12.48 7.98 1.68
N SER A 245 11.38 7.66 1.00
CA SER A 245 10.78 6.33 1.11
C SER A 245 10.51 5.64 -0.24
N LEU A 246 10.58 6.36 -1.36
CA LEU A 246 10.39 5.77 -2.69
C LEU A 246 11.39 4.66 -3.02
N SER A 247 12.61 4.74 -2.48
CA SER A 247 13.63 3.70 -2.66
C SER A 247 13.24 2.34 -2.07
N TYR A 248 12.24 2.28 -1.19
CA TYR A 248 11.74 1.02 -0.64
C TYR A 248 10.70 0.32 -1.54
N PHE A 249 10.16 1.00 -2.55
CA PHE A 249 9.16 0.44 -3.45
C PHE A 249 9.77 -0.39 -4.58
N GLU A 250 10.48 -1.44 -4.20
CA GLU A 250 11.04 -2.45 -5.11
C GLU A 250 10.33 -3.79 -4.93
N ALA A 251 9.99 -4.15 -3.69
CA ALA A 251 9.02 -5.19 -3.37
C ALA A 251 8.14 -4.81 -2.17
N LEU A 252 6.93 -5.37 -2.09
CA LEU A 252 6.02 -5.17 -0.96
C LEU A 252 5.24 -6.42 -0.60
N ARG A 253 4.77 -6.48 0.65
CA ARG A 253 3.67 -7.35 1.07
C ARG A 253 2.67 -6.59 1.91
N TYR A 254 1.41 -7.03 1.85
CA TYR A 254 0.35 -6.53 2.73
C TYR A 254 0.28 -7.37 4.00
N GLY A 255 0.34 -6.71 5.15
CA GLY A 255 0.32 -7.36 6.46
C GLY A 255 1.36 -8.48 6.60
N HIS A 256 1.08 -9.45 7.46
CA HIS A 256 1.94 -10.63 7.65
C HIS A 256 1.61 -11.77 6.68
N THR A 257 1.19 -11.45 5.45
CA THR A 257 0.95 -12.46 4.43
C THR A 257 2.28 -12.99 3.88
N PHE A 258 2.22 -14.16 3.25
CA PHE A 258 3.33 -14.70 2.47
C PHE A 258 3.19 -14.43 0.96
N GLU A 259 2.33 -13.49 0.57
CA GLU A 259 2.22 -13.04 -0.81
C GLU A 259 2.99 -11.72 -0.96
N VAL A 260 3.95 -11.73 -1.87
CA VAL A 260 4.90 -10.62 -2.06
C VAL A 260 4.84 -10.19 -3.52
N TRP A 261 4.66 -8.90 -3.74
CA TRP A 261 4.74 -8.28 -5.06
C TRP A 261 6.13 -7.68 -5.22
N ALA A 262 6.84 -8.06 -6.27
CA ALA A 262 8.15 -7.50 -6.58
C ALA A 262 8.14 -6.92 -7.99
N ASN A 263 8.73 -5.74 -8.12
CA ASN A 263 9.01 -5.13 -9.41
C ASN A 263 10.38 -5.65 -9.89
N PRO A 264 10.45 -6.54 -10.89
CA PRO A 264 11.71 -7.12 -11.34
C PRO A 264 12.63 -6.10 -12.02
N ASP A 265 12.12 -4.90 -12.37
CA ASP A 265 12.94 -3.81 -12.90
C ASP A 265 13.69 -3.06 -11.78
N ARG A 266 13.36 -3.31 -10.51
CA ARG A 266 13.95 -2.65 -9.33
C ARG A 266 14.51 -3.61 -8.30
N PHE A 267 13.90 -4.77 -8.13
CA PHE A 267 14.33 -5.80 -7.19
C PHE A 267 14.84 -7.03 -7.94
N ASP A 268 16.11 -7.40 -7.76
CA ASP A 268 16.62 -8.66 -8.27
C ASP A 268 16.19 -9.80 -7.33
N ILE A 269 15.16 -10.55 -7.71
CA ILE A 269 14.68 -11.68 -6.89
C ILE A 269 15.69 -12.84 -6.80
N SER A 270 16.73 -12.85 -7.63
CA SER A 270 17.80 -13.85 -7.62
C SER A 270 18.92 -13.50 -6.65
N ASP A 271 18.97 -12.25 -6.18
CA ASP A 271 19.99 -11.78 -5.26
C ASP A 271 19.93 -12.52 -3.93
N ARG A 272 21.14 -12.68 -3.37
CA ARG A 272 21.36 -13.33 -2.08
C ARG A 272 22.15 -12.39 -1.18
N PHE A 273 21.62 -12.17 0.01
CA PHE A 273 22.07 -11.11 0.89
C PHE A 273 23.02 -11.66 1.96
N ALA A 274 24.32 -11.43 1.79
CA ALA A 274 25.36 -11.97 2.66
C ALA A 274 25.19 -11.57 4.14
N GLY A 275 24.67 -10.36 4.41
CA GLY A 275 24.34 -9.87 5.75
C GLY A 275 23.12 -10.51 6.39
N GLN A 276 22.38 -11.35 5.66
CA GLN A 276 21.16 -12.03 6.11
C GLN A 276 21.27 -13.54 5.87
N ALA A 277 22.37 -14.13 6.35
CA ALA A 277 22.66 -15.55 6.22
C ALA A 277 22.62 -16.06 4.76
N ASN A 278 22.92 -15.19 3.78
CA ASN A 278 22.89 -15.51 2.36
C ASN A 278 21.50 -15.97 1.87
N MET A 279 20.43 -15.47 2.50
CA MET A 279 19.05 -15.69 2.08
C MET A 279 18.70 -14.80 0.87
N ASN A 280 17.78 -15.25 0.02
CA ASN A 280 17.06 -14.39 -0.92
C ASN A 280 15.79 -13.81 -0.28
N LEU A 281 15.05 -12.96 -1.00
CA LEU A 281 13.83 -12.32 -0.47
C LEU A 281 12.77 -13.33 0.04
N ALA A 282 12.53 -14.40 -0.71
CA ALA A 282 11.54 -15.41 -0.35
C ALA A 282 11.95 -16.20 0.90
N GLU A 283 13.22 -16.57 1.03
CA GLU A 283 13.76 -17.22 2.22
C GLU A 283 13.73 -16.25 3.42
N PHE A 284 14.09 -14.98 3.22
CA PHE A 284 14.05 -13.97 4.27
C PHE A 284 12.63 -13.79 4.85
N ILE A 285 11.62 -13.68 3.99
CA ILE A 285 10.21 -13.53 4.39
C ILE A 285 9.61 -14.84 4.92
N GLY A 286 10.07 -15.98 4.41
CA GLY A 286 9.59 -17.32 4.76
C GLY A 286 10.25 -17.94 6.00
N ASP A 287 11.03 -17.17 6.76
CA ASP A 287 11.83 -17.65 7.89
C ASP A 287 12.78 -18.80 7.51
N GLY A 288 13.42 -18.69 6.36
CA GLY A 288 14.32 -19.69 5.77
C GLY A 288 13.64 -20.69 4.84
N ASP A 289 12.31 -20.71 4.77
CA ASP A 289 11.54 -21.58 3.87
C ASP A 289 10.87 -20.78 2.74
N SER A 290 11.51 -20.75 1.57
CA SER A 290 10.98 -20.08 0.38
C SER A 290 9.65 -20.65 -0.12
N THR A 291 9.30 -21.89 0.22
CA THR A 291 8.04 -22.52 -0.23
C THR A 291 6.81 -21.92 0.43
N ARG A 292 6.99 -21.21 1.55
CA ARG A 292 5.92 -20.45 2.22
C ARG A 292 5.52 -19.22 1.42
N VAL A 293 6.43 -18.66 0.61
CA VAL A 293 6.27 -17.37 -0.07
C VAL A 293 5.79 -17.55 -1.51
N THR A 294 4.74 -16.81 -1.86
CA THR A 294 4.28 -16.64 -3.24
C THR A 294 4.77 -15.30 -3.77
N LEU A 295 5.69 -15.33 -4.74
CA LEU A 295 6.15 -14.15 -5.46
C LEU A 295 5.20 -13.82 -6.61
N ARG A 296 4.79 -12.56 -6.69
CA ARG A 296 4.07 -11.94 -7.80
C ARG A 296 5.03 -10.96 -8.47
N LEU A 297 5.29 -11.18 -9.75
CA LEU A 297 6.19 -10.34 -10.53
C LEU A 297 5.34 -9.57 -11.54
N GLU A 298 5.43 -8.24 -11.48
CA GLU A 298 4.79 -7.34 -12.44
C GLU A 298 5.80 -6.25 -12.80
N SER A 299 5.90 -5.88 -14.08
CA SER A 299 6.86 -4.89 -14.59
C SER A 299 6.21 -3.54 -14.82
N TRP A 300 7.01 -2.46 -14.82
CA TRP A 300 6.54 -1.14 -15.23
C TRP A 300 5.98 -1.10 -16.65
N LEU A 301 6.34 -2.07 -17.50
CA LEU A 301 6.02 -2.04 -18.93
C LEU A 301 4.53 -2.27 -19.17
N GLU A 302 3.84 -2.84 -18.20
CA GLU A 302 2.43 -3.21 -18.28
C GLU A 302 1.51 -2.16 -17.64
N PHE A 303 2.02 -1.15 -16.94
CA PHE A 303 1.20 -0.04 -16.42
C PHE A 303 1.25 1.16 -17.40
N PRO A 304 0.21 1.43 -18.21
CA PRO A 304 0.11 2.62 -19.03
C PRO A 304 0.03 3.85 -18.12
N ASN A 305 0.71 4.92 -18.54
CA ASN A 305 0.66 6.23 -17.89
C ASN A 305 -0.76 6.80 -17.90
#